data_AF-A0A9D7U316-F1
#
_entry.id   AF-A0A9D7U316-F1
#
_cell.length_a   1.000
_cell.length_b   1.000
_cell.length_c   1.000
_cell.angle_alpha   90.00
_cell.angle_beta   90.00
_cell.angle_gamma   90.00
#
_symmetry.space_group_name_H-M   'P 1'
#
loop_
_entity.id
_entity.type
_entity.pdbx_description
1 polymer ?
#
loop_
_entity_poly.entity_id
_entity_poly.type
_entity_poly.pdbx_seq_one_letter_code
_entity_poly.pdbx_strand_id
1 'polypeptide(L)'
;MQNPLITGRWRLLRYFGVWIIMALAFFLVLIGFLNANRMYLGVDILVQNLLMAGLMIGMWYPVNYMTWESQKPTWLIFNHLLLFLLFSFVWINLSHFALRIIFHDAGIKEYIRDATAFKIPFCFSLISYLW
;
A
#
# COMPACT_ATOMS: atom_id res chain seq x y z
N MET A 1 -2.99 22.30 9.65
CA MET A 1 -3.81 22.18 8.43
C MET A 1 -4.71 20.96 8.57
N GLN A 2 -6.00 21.06 8.27
CA GLN A 2 -6.88 19.88 8.28
C GLN A 2 -6.67 19.08 6.99
N ASN A 3 -6.40 17.77 7.10
CA ASN A 3 -6.25 16.91 5.92
C ASN A 3 -7.60 16.84 5.16
N PRO A 4 -7.68 17.31 3.90
CA PRO A 4 -8.92 17.36 3.13
C PRO A 4 -9.51 15.98 2.85
N LEU A 5 -8.72 14.90 2.97
CA LEU A 5 -9.22 13.52 2.90
C LEU A 5 -10.15 13.18 4.08
N ILE A 6 -9.95 13.81 5.24
CA ILE A 6 -10.69 13.51 6.48
C ILE A 6 -11.82 14.53 6.71
N THR A 7 -11.79 15.71 6.09
CA THR A 7 -12.75 16.80 6.37
C THR A 7 -14.10 16.67 5.67
N GLY A 8 -14.63 15.45 5.48
CA GLY A 8 -16.00 15.28 5.01
C GLY A 8 -16.41 13.83 4.87
N ARG A 9 -17.61 13.50 5.37
CA ARG A 9 -18.16 12.13 5.37
C ARG A 9 -18.10 11.47 3.98
N TRP A 10 -18.47 12.21 2.93
CA TRP A 10 -18.45 11.69 1.56
C TRP A 10 -17.05 11.46 1.00
N ARG A 11 -16.07 12.30 1.36
CA ARG A 11 -14.67 12.13 0.94
C ARG A 11 -14.04 10.93 1.64
N LEU A 12 -14.32 10.78 2.94
CA LEU A 12 -13.89 9.62 3.72
C LEU A 12 -14.48 8.32 3.18
N LEU A 13 -15.79 8.31 2.84
CA LEU A 13 -16.44 7.15 2.24
C LEU A 13 -15.84 6.77 0.89
N ARG A 14 -15.57 7.74 0.00
CA ARG A 14 -14.89 7.47 -1.27
C ARG A 14 -13.49 6.91 -1.05
N TYR A 15 -12.74 7.50 -0.11
CA TYR A 15 -11.41 7.05 0.24
C TYR A 15 -11.42 5.57 0.66
N PHE A 16 -12.23 5.20 1.64
CA PHE A 16 -12.36 3.79 2.04
C PHE A 16 -12.94 2.89 0.95
N GLY A 17 -13.85 3.41 0.12
CA GLY A 17 -14.41 2.68 -1.02
C GLY A 17 -13.35 2.25 -2.02
N VAL A 18 -12.40 3.13 -2.36
CA VAL A 18 -11.26 2.78 -3.23
C VAL A 18 -10.42 1.68 -2.58
N TRP A 19 -10.11 1.78 -1.28
CA TRP A 19 -9.34 0.74 -0.60
C TRP A 19 -10.04 -0.62 -0.57
N ILE A 20 -11.35 -0.65 -0.39
CA ILE A 20 -12.12 -1.91 -0.44
C ILE A 20 -12.04 -2.53 -1.84
N ILE A 21 -12.22 -1.74 -2.90
CA ILE A 21 -12.14 -2.22 -4.29
C ILE A 21 -10.74 -2.75 -4.57
N MET A 22 -9.70 -2.04 -4.15
CA MET A 22 -8.30 -2.44 -4.31
C MET A 22 -7.98 -3.71 -3.52
N ALA A 23 -8.49 -3.84 -2.30
CA ALA A 23 -8.38 -5.06 -1.49
C ALA A 23 -8.97 -6.27 -2.20
N LEU A 24 -10.18 -6.12 -2.76
CA LEU A 24 -10.87 -7.17 -3.50
C LEU A 24 -10.10 -7.55 -4.77
N ALA A 25 -9.65 -6.57 -5.55
CA ALA A 25 -8.87 -6.82 -6.75
C ALA A 25 -7.57 -7.59 -6.42
N PHE A 26 -6.86 -7.19 -5.37
CA PHE A 26 -5.64 -7.87 -4.96
C PHE A 26 -5.92 -9.27 -4.42
N PHE A 27 -7.01 -9.46 -3.66
CA PHE A 27 -7.43 -10.79 -3.23
C PHE A 27 -7.66 -11.75 -4.39
N LEU A 28 -8.37 -11.28 -5.43
CA LEU A 28 -8.66 -12.06 -6.61
C LEU A 28 -7.40 -12.44 -7.39
N VAL A 29 -6.41 -11.53 -7.46
CA VAL A 29 -5.10 -11.86 -8.03
C VAL A 29 -4.41 -12.92 -7.20
N LEU A 30 -4.28 -12.71 -5.89
CA LEU A 30 -3.52 -13.64 -5.06
C LEU A 30 -4.18 -15.03 -4.99
N ILE A 31 -5.51 -15.14 -4.90
CA ILE A 31 -6.19 -16.44 -4.89
C ILE A 31 -6.09 -17.18 -6.24
N GLY A 32 -5.99 -16.44 -7.35
CA GLY A 32 -5.85 -17.01 -8.68
C GLY A 32 -4.44 -17.53 -8.97
N PHE A 33 -3.41 -16.88 -8.42
CA PHE A 33 -2.01 -17.20 -8.70
C PHE A 33 -1.28 -17.95 -7.59
N LEU A 34 -1.68 -17.79 -6.32
CA LEU A 34 -1.06 -18.48 -5.19
C LEU A 34 -1.97 -19.58 -4.65
N ASN A 35 -1.46 -20.81 -4.66
CA ASN A 35 -2.05 -21.93 -3.95
C ASN A 35 -1.66 -21.89 -2.46
N ALA A 36 -2.14 -20.86 -1.75
CA ALA A 36 -1.84 -20.62 -0.35
C ALA A 36 -3.07 -20.79 0.55
N ASN A 37 -2.84 -20.92 1.85
CA ASN A 37 -3.92 -20.93 2.83
C ASN A 37 -4.71 -19.62 2.75
N ARG A 38 -6.03 -19.73 2.57
CA ARG A 38 -6.97 -18.60 2.46
C ARG A 38 -6.93 -17.69 3.68
N MET A 39 -6.57 -18.22 4.84
CA MET A 39 -6.43 -17.43 6.07
C MET A 39 -5.25 -16.46 5.99
N TYR A 40 -4.10 -16.89 5.43
CA TYR A 40 -2.95 -16.01 5.21
C TYR A 40 -3.30 -14.90 4.24
N LEU A 41 -3.94 -15.25 3.12
CA LEU A 41 -4.40 -14.31 2.10
C LEU A 41 -5.33 -13.23 2.69
N GLY A 42 -6.36 -13.66 3.42
CA GLY A 42 -7.34 -12.74 4.01
C GLY A 42 -6.70 -11.76 5.00
N VAL A 43 -5.84 -12.25 5.89
CA VAL A 43 -5.15 -11.40 6.86
C VAL A 43 -4.13 -10.49 6.20
N ASP A 44 -3.35 -11.00 5.23
CA ASP A 44 -2.35 -10.20 4.51
C ASP A 44 -2.99 -9.01 3.81
N ILE A 45 -4.14 -9.20 3.19
CA ILE A 45 -4.85 -8.15 2.46
C ILE A 45 -5.43 -7.09 3.40
N LEU A 46 -5.96 -7.52 4.55
CA LEU A 46 -6.43 -6.59 5.58
C LEU A 46 -5.26 -5.76 6.12
N VAL A 47 -4.17 -6.41 6.50
CA VAL A 47 -2.96 -5.75 7.01
C VAL A 47 -2.40 -4.79 5.97
N GLN A 48 -2.25 -5.23 4.73
CA GLN A 48 -1.72 -4.41 3.64
C GLN A 48 -2.58 -3.18 3.36
N ASN A 49 -3.91 -3.33 3.28
CA ASN A 49 -4.80 -2.21 3.02
C ASN A 49 -4.83 -1.22 4.17
N LEU A 50 -4.85 -1.69 5.42
CA LEU A 50 -4.81 -0.82 6.59
C LEU A 50 -3.50 -0.03 6.67
N LEU A 51 -2.37 -0.71 6.48
CA LEU A 51 -1.06 -0.06 6.44
C LEU A 51 -1.00 0.95 5.30
N MET A 52 -1.44 0.58 4.10
CA MET A 52 -1.39 1.46 2.95
C MET A 52 -2.29 2.69 3.13
N ALA A 53 -3.51 2.50 3.63
CA ALA A 53 -4.43 3.61 3.90
C ALA A 53 -3.83 4.57 4.95
N GLY A 54 -3.35 4.06 6.08
CA GLY A 54 -2.73 4.90 7.12
C GLY A 54 -1.51 5.66 6.59
N LEU A 55 -0.65 4.98 5.86
CA LEU A 55 0.54 5.56 5.26
C LEU A 55 0.21 6.64 4.22
N MET A 56 -0.80 6.43 3.37
CA MET A 56 -1.25 7.39 2.36
C MET A 56 -1.85 8.66 2.97
N ILE A 57 -2.55 8.55 4.10
CA ILE A 57 -3.00 9.73 4.87
C ILE A 57 -1.78 10.55 5.32
N GLY A 58 -0.72 9.89 5.78
CA GLY A 58 0.54 10.54 6.17
C GLY A 58 1.29 11.16 5.01
N MET A 59 1.29 10.51 3.84
CA MET A 59 1.96 11.03 2.64
C MET A 59 1.25 12.20 1.98
N TRP A 60 -0.04 12.41 2.24
CA TRP A 60 -0.81 13.50 1.62
C TRP A 60 -0.12 14.86 1.75
N TYR A 61 0.46 15.18 2.91
CA TYR A 61 1.14 16.46 3.12
C TYR A 61 2.46 16.61 2.34
N PRO A 62 3.47 15.74 2.49
CA PRO A 62 4.72 15.89 1.75
C PRO A 62 4.50 15.86 0.23
N VAL A 63 3.52 15.10 -0.26
CA VAL A 63 3.16 15.06 -1.68
C VAL A 63 2.66 16.40 -2.19
N ASN A 64 1.73 17.06 -1.48
CA ASN A 64 1.11 18.29 -1.96
C ASN A 64 1.95 19.55 -1.67
N TYR A 65 2.88 19.49 -0.72
CA TYR A 65 3.60 20.65 -0.22
C TYR A 65 5.13 20.56 -0.33
N MET A 66 5.71 19.45 -0.81
CA MET A 66 7.09 19.50 -1.34
C MET A 66 7.07 20.38 -2.59
N THR A 67 7.62 21.58 -2.43
CA THR A 67 7.55 22.72 -3.34
C THR A 67 7.86 22.38 -4.80
N TRP A 68 6.83 22.49 -5.63
CA TRP A 68 6.90 22.43 -7.10
C TRP A 68 7.67 23.64 -7.69
N GLU A 69 7.74 24.75 -6.95
CA GLU A 69 8.09 26.07 -7.49
C GLU A 69 9.60 26.31 -7.73
N SER A 70 10.50 25.39 -7.38
CA SER A 70 11.95 25.63 -7.54
C SER A 70 12.79 24.43 -8.03
N GLN A 71 12.20 23.28 -8.37
CA GLN A 71 12.96 22.09 -8.73
C GLN A 71 12.97 21.82 -10.24
N LYS A 72 14.14 21.47 -10.79
CA LYS A 72 14.23 20.99 -12.18
C LYS A 72 13.37 19.70 -12.32
N PRO A 73 12.71 19.45 -13.46
CA PRO A 73 11.86 18.28 -13.66
C PRO A 73 12.55 16.94 -13.35
N THR A 74 13.86 16.85 -13.60
CA THR A 74 14.66 15.66 -13.29
C THR A 74 14.77 15.39 -11.79
N TRP A 75 14.93 16.42 -10.96
CA TRP A 75 14.96 16.31 -9.50
C TRP A 75 13.59 15.92 -8.95
N LEU A 76 12.52 16.45 -9.54
CA LEU A 76 11.15 16.08 -9.18
C LEU A 76 10.91 14.59 -9.41
N ILE A 77 11.22 14.08 -10.61
CA ILE A 77 11.07 12.65 -10.95
C ILE A 77 11.90 11.78 -10.01
N PHE A 78 13.16 12.15 -9.77
CA PHE A 78 14.05 11.40 -8.88
C PHE A 78 13.52 11.34 -7.44
N ASN A 79 13.06 12.47 -6.90
CA ASN A 79 12.50 12.52 -5.55
C ASN A 79 11.23 11.69 -5.41
N HIS A 80 10.35 11.71 -6.42
CA HIS A 80 9.14 10.87 -6.43
C HIS A 80 9.49 9.38 -6.50
N LEU A 81 10.45 9.00 -7.33
CA LEU A 81 10.91 7.62 -7.44
C LEU A 81 11.56 7.15 -6.12
N LEU A 82 12.39 7.99 -5.50
CA LEU A 82 13.02 7.68 -4.21
C LEU A 82 11.97 7.50 -3.12
N LEU A 83 11.00 8.42 -3.05
CA LEU A 83 9.91 8.36 -2.08
C LEU A 83 9.05 7.12 -2.30
N PHE A 84 8.75 6.77 -3.56
CA PHE A 84 8.06 5.54 -3.94
C PHE A 84 8.79 4.29 -3.47
N LEU A 85 10.11 4.22 -3.68
CA LEU A 85 10.92 3.06 -3.28
C LEU A 85 10.98 2.93 -1.76
N LEU A 86 11.25 4.02 -1.05
CA LEU A 86 11.27 4.04 0.41
C LEU A 86 9.93 3.57 0.97
N PHE A 87 8.85 4.07 0.39
CA PHE A 87 7.50 3.77 0.82
C PHE A 87 7.12 2.32 0.58
N SER A 88 7.35 1.81 -0.63
CA SER A 88 7.12 0.41 -0.99
C SER A 88 7.92 -0.52 -0.07
N PHE A 89 9.18 -0.17 0.20
CA PHE A 89 10.03 -0.92 1.10
C PHE A 89 9.47 -0.96 2.52
N VAL A 90 9.10 0.18 3.10
CA VAL A 90 8.51 0.26 4.45
C VAL A 90 7.21 -0.53 4.51
N TRP A 91 6.32 -0.34 3.54
CA TRP A 91 5.02 -1.01 3.51
C TRP A 91 5.13 -2.54 3.41
N ILE A 92 5.97 -3.05 2.50
CA ILE A 92 6.19 -4.50 2.34
C ILE A 92 6.76 -5.09 3.63
N ASN A 93 7.80 -4.47 4.20
CA ASN A 93 8.44 -4.97 5.42
C ASN A 93 7.49 -4.95 6.62
N LEU A 94 6.71 -3.88 6.80
CA LEU A 94 5.71 -3.80 7.87
C LEU A 94 4.62 -4.86 7.70
N SER A 95 4.17 -5.12 6.46
CA SER A 95 3.19 -6.18 6.20
C SER A 95 3.74 -7.57 6.56
N HIS A 96 5.00 -7.85 6.22
CA HIS A 96 5.65 -9.12 6.54
C HIS A 96 5.88 -9.29 8.05
N PHE A 97 6.29 -8.20 8.71
CA PHE A 97 6.45 -8.17 10.15
C PHE A 97 5.13 -8.47 10.86
N ALA A 98 4.05 -7.79 10.48
CA ALA A 98 2.72 -8.03 11.03
C ALA A 98 2.24 -9.46 10.82
N LEU A 99 2.40 -10.01 9.60
CA LEU A 99 2.04 -11.40 9.32
C LEU A 99 2.80 -12.41 10.18
N ARG A 100 4.10 -12.19 10.41
CA ARG A 100 4.94 -13.06 11.25
C ARG A 100 4.62 -12.97 12.74
N ILE A 101 4.01 -11.87 13.18
CA ILE A 101 3.47 -11.74 14.54
C ILE A 101 2.13 -12.47 14.67
N ILE A 102 1.29 -12.41 13.63
CA ILE A 102 -0.04 -13.04 13.67
C ILE A 102 0.07 -14.56 13.51
N PHE A 103 0.88 -15.02 12.55
CA PHE A 103 1.08 -16.43 12.25
C PHE A 103 2.49 -16.88 12.60
N HIS A 104 2.57 -17.97 13.36
CA HIS A 104 3.83 -18.50 13.88
C HIS A 104 4.27 -19.81 13.20
N ASP A 105 3.48 -20.33 12.24
CA ASP A 105 3.77 -21.59 11.57
C ASP A 105 4.81 -21.42 10.44
N ALA A 106 5.35 -22.54 9.94
CA ALA A 106 6.38 -22.51 8.90
C ALA A 106 5.85 -22.05 7.53
N GLY A 107 4.56 -22.29 7.23
CA GLY A 107 3.92 -21.97 5.96
C GLY A 107 3.85 -20.48 5.68
N ILE A 108 3.85 -19.63 6.72
CA ILE A 108 3.85 -18.16 6.53
C ILE A 108 5.12 -17.67 5.82
N LYS A 109 6.27 -18.33 6.01
CA LYS A 109 7.53 -17.92 5.38
C LYS A 109 7.50 -18.18 3.88
N GLU A 110 6.96 -19.32 3.47
CA GLU A 110 6.76 -19.67 2.06
C GLU A 110 5.74 -18.74 1.42
N TYR A 111 4.60 -18.52 2.10
CA TYR A 111 3.60 -17.55 1.65
C TYR A 111 4.18 -16.16 1.42
N ILE A 112 4.92 -15.61 2.39
CA ILE A 112 5.54 -14.28 2.27
C ILE A 112 6.47 -14.22 1.07
N ARG A 113 7.33 -15.23 0.90
CA ARG A 113 8.28 -15.28 -0.23
C ARG A 113 7.55 -15.20 -1.56
N ASP A 114 6.52 -16.02 -1.72
CA ASP A 114 5.81 -16.15 -3.00
C ASP A 114 4.90 -14.93 -3.25
N ALA A 115 4.26 -14.40 -2.22
CA ALA A 115 3.38 -13.22 -2.33
C ALA A 115 4.15 -11.91 -2.61
N THR A 116 5.42 -11.80 -2.19
CA THR A 116 6.21 -10.57 -2.34
C THR A 116 6.28 -10.09 -3.79
N ALA A 117 6.40 -11.01 -4.75
CA ALA A 117 6.47 -10.70 -6.18
C ALA A 117 5.22 -9.96 -6.69
N PHE A 118 4.06 -10.22 -6.10
CA PHE A 118 2.78 -9.59 -6.46
C PHE A 118 2.56 -8.24 -5.76
N LYS A 119 3.23 -8.00 -4.63
CA LYS A 119 3.08 -6.75 -3.85
C LYS A 119 3.71 -5.54 -4.54
N ILE A 120 4.85 -5.72 -5.21
CA ILE A 120 5.59 -4.61 -5.85
C ILE A 120 4.77 -3.97 -7.00
N PRO A 121 4.23 -4.72 -7.98
CA PRO A 121 3.39 -4.15 -9.03
C PRO A 121 2.11 -3.50 -8.49
N PHE A 122 1.54 -4.09 -7.43
CA PHE A 122 0.33 -3.56 -6.80
C PHE A 122 0.56 -2.22 -6.09
N CYS A 123 1.72 -2.03 -5.47
CA CYS A 123 2.10 -0.73 -4.90
C CYS A 123 2.24 0.35 -5.99
N PHE A 124 2.81 -0.01 -7.16
CA PHE A 124 2.96 0.90 -8.29
C PHE A 124 1.61 1.36 -8.86
N SER A 125 0.68 0.43 -9.08
CA SER A 125 -0.65 0.77 -9.60
C SER A 125 -1.43 1.66 -8.63
N LEU A 126 -1.39 1.37 -7.33
CA LEU A 126 -2.06 2.16 -6.29
C LEU A 126 -1.63 3.62 -6.28
N ILE A 127 -0.32 3.84 -6.36
CA ILE A 127 0.23 5.19 -6.27
C ILE A 127 -0.23 5.98 -7.50
N SER A 128 -0.20 5.42 -8.71
CA SER A 128 -0.63 6.11 -9.93
C SER A 128 -2.09 6.62 -9.98
N TYR A 129 -2.99 6.09 -9.15
CA TYR A 129 -4.40 6.54 -9.10
C TYR A 129 -4.66 7.68 -8.10
N LEU A 130 -3.67 8.02 -7.27
CA LEU A 130 -3.80 9.00 -6.18
C LEU A 130 -3.01 10.30 -6.43
N TRP A 131 -2.35 10.42 -7.59
CA TRP A 131 -1.74 11.65 -8.13
C TRP A 131 -2.54 12.13 -9.35
#